data_AF-A0A4C2A5H3-F1
#
_entry.id   AF-A0A4C2A5H3-F1
#
_cell.length_a   1.000
_cell.length_b   1.000
_cell.length_c   1.000
_cell.angle_alpha   90.00
_cell.angle_beta   90.00
_cell.angle_gamma   90.00
#
_symmetry.space_group_name_H-M   'P 1'
#
loop_
_entity.id
_entity.type
_entity.pdbx_description
1 polymer ?
#
loop_
_entity_poly.entity_id
_entity_poly.type
_entity_poly.pdbx_seq_one_letter_code
_entity_poly.pdbx_strand_id
1 'polypeptide(L)'
;MIQANLQRSKVATAELLQLATEKGISIALVQEPYVGNQGILKQNPGTKVIQCTVGRQKPVKAAIIVFGDKVEVLHDPQLVTETESAVLLKIGRMKLGIISIYFEGDEDIEPYIIRTKKACKNLGTENLIIAGDINAWSHWWGSQREDRRGQAYRDFLDEMGFHILNTGSTPTFETYRGR
;
A
#
# COMPACT_ATOMS: atom_id res chain seq x y z
N MET A 1 -8.14 7.98 -5.88
CA MET A 1 -7.33 7.18 -4.94
C MET A 1 -6.32 8.11 -4.28
N ILE A 2 -5.85 7.75 -3.09
CA ILE A 2 -4.71 8.41 -2.44
C ILE A 2 -3.75 7.34 -1.91
N GLN A 3 -2.45 7.62 -1.93
CA GLN A 3 -1.44 6.79 -1.27
C GLN A 3 -0.62 7.68 -0.33
N ALA A 4 -0.33 7.19 0.88
CA ALA A 4 0.50 7.90 1.84
C ALA A 4 1.13 6.97 2.88
N ASN A 5 2.42 7.18 3.16
CA ASN A 5 3.04 6.70 4.40
C ASN A 5 2.73 7.70 5.53
N LEU A 6 2.09 7.23 6.59
CA LEU A 6 1.57 8.03 7.70
C LEU A 6 2.52 8.09 8.90
N GLN A 7 3.66 7.39 8.86
CA GLN A 7 4.71 7.41 9.88
C GLN A 7 4.20 7.23 11.33
N ARG A 8 3.19 6.38 11.51
CA ARG A 8 2.50 6.14 12.79
C ARG A 8 1.88 7.38 13.41
N SER A 9 1.71 8.45 12.66
CA SER A 9 1.15 9.71 13.15
C SER A 9 -0.37 9.66 13.22
N LYS A 10 -0.90 9.89 14.43
CA LYS A 10 -2.35 10.05 14.64
C LYS A 10 -2.89 11.26 13.88
N VAL A 11 -2.09 12.33 13.78
CA VAL A 11 -2.47 13.57 13.08
C VAL A 11 -2.52 13.32 11.57
N ALA A 12 -1.48 12.74 10.98
CA ALA A 12 -1.47 12.43 9.54
C ALA A 12 -2.60 11.46 9.15
N THR A 13 -2.92 10.50 10.03
CA THR A 13 -4.08 9.61 9.83
C THR A 13 -5.40 10.41 9.81
N ALA A 14 -5.58 11.37 10.72
CA ALA A 14 -6.78 12.20 10.75
C ALA A 14 -6.89 13.12 9.52
N GLU A 15 -5.79 13.76 9.13
CA GLU A 15 -5.72 14.61 7.93
C GLU A 15 -6.04 13.82 6.66
N LEU A 16 -5.51 12.60 6.51
CA LEU A 16 -5.82 11.75 5.36
C LEU A 16 -7.33 11.42 5.30
N LEU A 17 -7.96 11.12 6.44
CA LEU A 17 -9.40 10.81 6.49
C LEU A 17 -10.26 12.04 6.14
N GLN A 18 -9.87 13.21 6.65
CA GLN A 18 -10.55 14.48 6.33
C GLN A 18 -10.41 14.81 4.84
N LEU A 19 -9.18 14.81 4.32
CA LEU A 19 -8.89 15.08 2.91
C LEU A 19 -9.62 14.11 1.98
N ALA A 20 -9.63 12.82 2.32
CA ALA A 20 -10.34 11.82 1.54
C ALA A 20 -11.84 12.11 1.46
N THR A 21 -12.44 12.56 2.57
CA THR A 21 -13.86 12.95 2.61
C THR A 21 -14.11 14.19 1.77
N GLU A 22 -13.32 15.25 1.98
CA GLU A 22 -13.47 16.54 1.29
C GLU A 22 -13.29 16.42 -0.24
N LYS A 23 -12.35 15.57 -0.67
CA LYS A 23 -12.05 15.35 -2.10
C LYS A 23 -12.86 14.20 -2.72
N GLY A 24 -13.73 13.54 -1.95
CA GLY A 24 -14.53 12.42 -2.44
C GLY A 24 -13.71 11.20 -2.87
N ILE A 25 -12.55 10.96 -2.23
CA ILE A 25 -11.67 9.82 -2.50
C ILE A 25 -12.34 8.53 -2.03
N SER A 26 -12.40 7.53 -2.92
CA SER A 26 -13.02 6.23 -2.58
C SER A 26 -12.07 5.23 -1.93
N ILE A 27 -10.76 5.35 -2.15
CA ILE A 27 -9.77 4.36 -1.71
C ILE A 27 -8.48 5.08 -1.29
N ALA A 28 -7.96 4.73 -0.12
CA ALA A 28 -6.60 5.08 0.32
C ALA A 28 -5.74 3.83 0.52
N LEU A 29 -4.51 3.86 0.02
CA LEU A 29 -3.47 2.87 0.30
C LEU A 29 -2.49 3.50 1.30
N VAL A 30 -2.51 3.01 2.54
CA VAL A 30 -1.74 3.62 3.63
C VAL A 30 -0.63 2.71 4.10
N GLN A 31 0.53 3.33 4.36
CA GLN A 31 1.68 2.69 4.98
C GLN A 31 1.94 3.33 6.34
N GLU A 32 2.46 2.55 7.27
CA GLU A 32 2.67 2.92 8.67
C GLU A 32 1.51 3.70 9.30
N PRO A 33 0.26 3.19 9.26
CA PRO A 33 -0.85 3.89 9.89
C PRO A 33 -0.69 3.98 11.41
N TYR A 34 -1.37 4.93 12.06
CA TYR A 34 -1.49 4.91 13.51
C TYR A 34 -2.38 3.74 13.96
N VAL A 35 -1.80 2.82 14.74
CA VAL A 35 -2.42 1.54 15.12
C VAL A 35 -2.71 1.38 16.61
N GLY A 36 -2.30 2.37 17.42
CA GLY A 36 -2.41 2.34 18.88
C GLY A 36 -1.89 1.04 19.51
N ASN A 37 -2.41 0.71 20.70
CA ASN A 37 -1.96 -0.48 21.45
C ASN A 37 -2.47 -1.80 20.86
N GLN A 38 -3.52 -1.75 20.04
CA GLN A 38 -4.10 -2.94 19.41
C GLN A 38 -3.28 -3.42 18.20
N GLY A 39 -2.35 -2.60 17.70
CA GLY A 39 -1.51 -2.92 16.55
C GLY A 39 -2.27 -3.08 15.24
N ILE A 40 -3.51 -2.56 15.16
CA ILE A 40 -4.35 -2.49 13.97
C ILE A 40 -4.87 -1.07 13.76
N LEU A 41 -5.07 -0.67 12.52
CA LEU A 41 -5.69 0.62 12.19
C LEU A 41 -7.16 0.60 12.59
N LYS A 42 -7.57 1.59 13.38
CA LYS A 42 -8.97 1.74 13.79
C LYS A 42 -9.85 2.09 12.58
N GLN A 43 -10.97 1.37 12.44
CA GLN A 43 -11.99 1.71 11.46
C GLN A 43 -12.83 2.91 11.94
N ASN A 44 -13.07 3.87 11.05
CA ASN A 44 -13.91 5.04 11.30
C ASN A 44 -15.29 4.87 10.62
N PRO A 45 -16.33 5.57 11.10
CA PRO A 45 -17.64 5.55 10.44
C PRO A 45 -17.53 5.87 8.95
N GLY A 46 -18.27 5.12 8.12
CA GLY A 46 -18.23 5.28 6.66
C GLY A 46 -16.95 4.76 5.99
N THR A 47 -16.11 4.00 6.69
CA THR A 47 -14.92 3.35 6.11
C THR A 47 -14.94 1.84 6.32
N LYS A 48 -14.31 1.11 5.40
CA LYS A 48 -13.95 -0.30 5.55
C LYS A 48 -12.43 -0.43 5.48
N VAL A 49 -11.81 -0.94 6.55
CA VAL A 49 -10.35 -1.11 6.61
C VAL A 49 -9.98 -2.55 6.29
N ILE A 50 -9.12 -2.72 5.29
CA ILE A 50 -8.55 -4.01 4.90
C ILE A 50 -7.11 -4.06 5.38
N GLN A 51 -6.82 -5.00 6.27
CA GLN A 51 -5.53 -5.17 6.94
C GLN A 51 -5.43 -6.57 7.54
N CYS A 52 -4.21 -6.99 7.88
CA CYS A 52 -4.01 -8.23 8.63
C CYS A 52 -4.50 -8.11 10.09
N THR A 53 -5.43 -8.98 10.46
CA THR A 53 -5.99 -9.08 11.81
C THR A 53 -5.74 -10.44 12.48
N VAL A 54 -5.37 -11.46 11.70
CA VAL A 54 -5.21 -12.85 12.16
C VAL A 54 -3.76 -13.30 11.97
N GLY A 55 -3.22 -14.07 12.92
CA GLY A 55 -1.85 -14.61 12.83
C GLY A 55 -0.74 -13.56 12.98
N ARG A 56 -1.11 -12.33 13.33
CA ARG A 56 -0.23 -11.17 13.41
C ARG A 56 0.77 -11.26 14.57
N GLN A 57 2.04 -10.99 14.28
CA GLN A 57 3.13 -10.89 15.27
C GLN A 57 3.58 -9.45 15.48
N LYS A 58 3.54 -8.61 14.44
CA LYS A 58 3.98 -7.20 14.47
C LYS A 58 2.82 -6.25 14.16
N PRO A 59 2.81 -4.98 14.58
CA PRO A 59 1.74 -4.06 14.23
C PRO A 59 1.58 -3.90 12.72
N VAL A 60 0.34 -3.72 12.24
CA VAL A 60 0.03 -3.52 10.81
C VAL A 60 0.88 -2.39 10.23
N LYS A 61 1.60 -2.64 9.15
CA LYS A 61 2.43 -1.66 8.41
C LYS A 61 1.80 -1.22 7.10
N ALA A 62 0.94 -2.02 6.48
CA ALA A 62 0.19 -1.62 5.29
C ALA A 62 -1.31 -1.91 5.47
N ALA A 63 -2.15 -0.99 5.02
CA ALA A 63 -3.59 -1.16 5.00
C ALA A 63 -4.22 -0.49 3.78
N ILE A 64 -5.45 -0.87 3.47
CA ILE A 64 -6.31 -0.21 2.49
C ILE A 64 -7.55 0.29 3.21
N ILE A 65 -7.92 1.55 2.98
CA ILE A 65 -9.15 2.15 3.49
C ILE A 65 -10.07 2.37 2.31
N VAL A 66 -11.25 1.76 2.34
CA VAL A 66 -12.33 2.02 1.38
C VAL A 66 -13.32 2.98 2.03
N PHE A 67 -13.64 4.07 1.34
CA PHE A 67 -14.54 5.12 1.82
C PHE A 67 -15.91 4.97 1.16
N GLY A 68 -16.96 4.99 1.99
CA GLY A 68 -18.33 4.78 1.57
C GLY A 68 -18.61 3.35 1.10
N ASP A 69 -19.64 3.20 0.28
CA ASP A 69 -20.20 1.94 -0.21
C ASP A 69 -20.26 1.87 -1.75
N LYS A 70 -19.64 2.85 -2.44
CA LYS A 70 -19.64 2.96 -3.91
C LYS A 70 -18.96 1.77 -4.61
N VAL A 71 -18.12 1.03 -3.88
CA VAL A 71 -17.33 -0.07 -4.44
C VAL A 71 -17.57 -1.33 -3.63
N GLU A 72 -17.94 -2.40 -4.33
CA GLU A 72 -18.13 -3.71 -3.71
C GLU A 72 -16.76 -4.32 -3.40
N VAL A 73 -16.53 -4.63 -2.12
CA VAL A 73 -15.27 -5.17 -1.62
C VAL A 73 -15.37 -6.69 -1.49
N LEU A 74 -14.66 -7.42 -2.34
CA LEU A 74 -14.47 -8.86 -2.25
C LEU A 74 -13.21 -9.13 -1.41
N HIS A 75 -13.44 -9.43 -0.13
CA HIS A 75 -12.37 -9.61 0.84
C HIS A 75 -11.92 -11.07 0.92
N ASP A 76 -10.61 -11.30 0.76
CA ASP A 76 -9.97 -12.57 1.07
C ASP A 76 -8.93 -12.35 2.19
N PRO A 77 -9.22 -12.80 3.44
CA PRO A 77 -8.30 -12.67 4.56
C PRO A 77 -6.95 -13.37 4.35
N GLN A 78 -6.81 -14.26 3.37
CA GLN A 78 -5.54 -14.96 3.10
C GLN A 78 -4.55 -14.10 2.30
N LEU A 79 -4.98 -12.94 1.81
CA LEU A 79 -4.18 -12.03 0.97
C LEU A 79 -3.62 -10.83 1.75
N VAL A 80 -3.68 -10.87 3.07
CA VAL A 80 -3.19 -9.80 3.94
C VAL A 80 -2.12 -10.31 4.91
N THR A 81 -1.08 -9.52 5.10
CA THR A 81 -0.01 -9.70 6.09
C THR A 81 0.18 -8.36 6.83
N GLU A 82 1.12 -8.30 7.76
CA GLU A 82 1.50 -7.01 8.37
C GLU A 82 1.96 -5.98 7.35
N THR A 83 2.62 -6.39 6.27
CA THR A 83 3.35 -5.52 5.35
C THR A 83 2.69 -5.42 3.97
N GLU A 84 1.75 -6.29 3.67
CA GLU A 84 0.96 -6.28 2.43
C GLU A 84 -0.53 -6.36 2.75
N SER A 85 -1.34 -5.46 2.19
CA SER A 85 -2.79 -5.55 2.23
C SER A 85 -3.31 -5.59 0.81
N ALA A 86 -4.05 -6.64 0.45
CA ALA A 86 -4.62 -6.80 -0.88
C ALA A 86 -6.15 -6.96 -0.81
N VAL A 87 -6.84 -6.42 -1.80
CA VAL A 87 -8.29 -6.51 -1.91
C VAL A 87 -8.74 -6.53 -3.36
N LEU A 88 -9.77 -7.30 -3.66
CA LEU A 88 -10.41 -7.30 -4.96
C LEU A 88 -11.66 -6.42 -4.91
N LEU A 89 -11.68 -5.39 -5.73
CA LEU A 89 -12.79 -4.45 -5.85
C LEU A 89 -13.60 -4.78 -7.10
N LYS A 90 -14.92 -4.80 -6.96
CA LYS A 90 -15.84 -4.98 -8.09
C LYS A 90 -16.46 -3.64 -8.45
N ILE A 91 -16.20 -3.20 -9.67
CA ILE A 91 -16.66 -1.93 -10.24
C ILE A 91 -17.49 -2.29 -11.48
N GLY A 92 -18.80 -2.43 -11.29
CA GLY A 92 -19.70 -2.96 -12.32
C GLY A 92 -19.33 -4.39 -12.71
N ARG A 93 -18.90 -4.59 -13.97
CA ARG A 93 -18.43 -5.89 -14.48
C ARG A 93 -16.91 -6.08 -14.34
N MET A 94 -16.17 -5.03 -14.03
CA MET A 94 -14.71 -5.06 -13.88
C MET A 94 -14.33 -5.47 -12.46
N LYS A 95 -13.26 -6.26 -12.36
CA LYS A 95 -12.59 -6.59 -11.09
C LYS A 95 -11.22 -5.92 -11.07
N LEU A 96 -10.97 -5.07 -10.09
CA LEU A 96 -9.73 -4.34 -9.90
C LEU A 96 -9.07 -4.81 -8.59
N GLY A 97 -7.88 -5.38 -8.69
CA GLY A 97 -7.07 -5.72 -7.53
C GLY A 97 -6.29 -4.51 -7.05
N ILE A 98 -6.38 -4.20 -5.75
CA ILE A 98 -5.63 -3.12 -5.10
C ILE A 98 -4.72 -3.75 -4.06
N ILE A 99 -3.44 -3.36 -4.08
CA ILE A 99 -2.42 -3.88 -3.16
C ILE A 99 -1.67 -2.68 -2.55
N SER A 100 -1.76 -2.54 -1.23
CA SER A 100 -0.95 -1.62 -0.43
C SER A 100 0.24 -2.37 0.15
N ILE A 101 1.46 -1.89 -0.07
CA ILE A 101 2.69 -2.55 0.41
C ILE A 101 3.55 -1.60 1.25
N TYR A 102 4.27 -2.17 2.21
CA TYR A 102 5.34 -1.50 2.95
C TYR A 102 6.51 -2.48 3.12
N PHE A 103 7.68 -2.15 2.57
CA PHE A 103 8.88 -2.98 2.69
C PHE A 103 9.86 -2.29 3.64
N GLU A 104 10.34 -3.00 4.66
CA GLU A 104 11.35 -2.45 5.57
C GLU A 104 12.62 -2.11 4.78
N GLY A 105 13.25 -0.98 5.10
CA GLY A 105 14.46 -0.51 4.41
C GLY A 105 15.74 -1.24 4.82
N ASP A 106 15.73 -1.87 5.99
CA ASP A 106 16.88 -2.56 6.59
C ASP A 106 16.82 -4.10 6.46
N GLU A 107 15.73 -4.64 5.92
CA GLU A 107 15.54 -6.07 5.66
C GLU A 107 15.75 -6.40 4.17
N ASP A 108 15.98 -7.67 3.84
CA ASP A 108 16.02 -8.12 2.45
C ASP A 108 14.67 -7.88 1.73
N ILE A 109 14.71 -7.37 0.51
CA ILE A 109 13.52 -7.04 -0.30
C ILE A 109 12.88 -8.29 -0.92
N GLU A 110 13.66 -9.34 -1.18
CA GLU A 110 13.22 -10.50 -1.94
C GLU A 110 12.00 -11.23 -1.33
N PRO A 111 11.94 -11.47 0.00
CA PRO A 111 10.74 -12.06 0.61
C PRO A 111 9.48 -11.21 0.41
N TYR A 112 9.61 -9.89 0.38
CA TYR A 112 8.48 -8.98 0.14
C TYR A 112 7.99 -9.07 -1.31
N ILE A 113 8.91 -9.13 -2.27
CA ILE A 113 8.60 -9.31 -3.70
C ILE A 113 7.85 -10.63 -3.90
N ILE A 114 8.33 -11.73 -3.31
CA ILE A 114 7.67 -13.05 -3.41
C ILE A 114 6.23 -13.01 -2.88
N ARG A 115 6.00 -12.38 -1.71
CA ARG A 115 4.65 -12.24 -1.15
C ARG A 115 3.77 -11.36 -2.03
N THR A 116 4.30 -10.27 -2.57
CA THR A 116 3.58 -9.36 -3.47
C THR A 116 3.20 -10.07 -4.77
N LYS A 117 4.12 -10.83 -5.39
CA LYS A 117 3.85 -11.69 -6.55
C LYS A 117 2.71 -12.68 -6.26
N LYS A 118 2.73 -13.32 -5.10
CA LYS A 118 1.66 -14.25 -4.68
C LYS A 118 0.31 -13.53 -4.54
N ALA A 119 0.27 -12.35 -3.91
CA ALA A 119 -0.93 -11.55 -3.78
C ALA A 119 -1.51 -11.17 -5.16
N CYS A 120 -0.67 -10.74 -6.10
CA CYS A 120 -1.06 -10.42 -7.48
C CYS A 120 -1.76 -11.61 -8.16
N LYS A 121 -1.14 -12.79 -8.09
CA LYS A 121 -1.68 -14.02 -8.71
C LYS A 121 -3.00 -14.46 -8.06
N ASN A 122 -3.10 -14.37 -6.75
CA ASN A 122 -4.27 -14.84 -6.01
C ASN A 122 -5.50 -13.93 -6.13
N LEU A 123 -5.33 -12.66 -6.51
CA LEU A 123 -6.47 -11.76 -6.75
C LEU A 123 -7.31 -12.16 -7.98
N GLY A 124 -6.78 -13.01 -8.86
CA GLY A 124 -7.53 -13.59 -9.98
C GLY A 124 -8.02 -12.55 -10.99
N THR A 125 -7.28 -11.45 -11.15
CA THR A 125 -7.52 -10.40 -12.15
C THR A 125 -6.21 -9.86 -12.68
N GLU A 126 -6.19 -9.45 -13.95
CA GLU A 126 -5.05 -8.78 -14.59
C GLU A 126 -5.08 -7.26 -14.33
N ASN A 127 -6.23 -6.71 -13.92
CA ASN A 127 -6.34 -5.29 -13.57
C ASN A 127 -5.85 -5.10 -12.14
N LEU A 128 -4.58 -4.74 -11.99
CA LEU A 128 -3.91 -4.62 -10.69
C LEU A 128 -3.33 -3.23 -10.50
N ILE A 129 -3.47 -2.67 -9.29
CA ILE A 129 -2.73 -1.50 -8.83
C ILE A 129 -2.00 -1.87 -7.56
N ILE A 130 -0.68 -1.66 -7.58
CA ILE A 130 0.20 -1.76 -6.42
C ILE A 130 0.68 -0.36 -6.09
N ALA A 131 0.55 0.05 -4.83
CA ALA A 131 1.16 1.28 -4.36
C ALA A 131 1.66 1.12 -2.93
N GLY A 132 2.77 1.76 -2.61
CA GLY A 132 3.36 1.59 -1.30
C GLY A 132 4.73 2.21 -1.15
N ASP A 133 5.29 2.00 0.03
CA ASP A 133 6.63 2.43 0.38
C ASP A 133 7.56 1.22 0.36
N ILE A 134 8.39 1.14 -0.67
CA ILE A 134 9.31 0.01 -0.88
C ILE A 134 10.70 0.25 -0.31
N ASN A 135 10.97 1.45 0.24
CA ASN A 135 12.30 1.87 0.71
C ASN A 135 13.43 1.50 -0.28
N ALA A 136 13.28 1.90 -1.55
CA ALA A 136 14.22 1.59 -2.61
C ALA A 136 14.38 2.76 -3.58
N TRP A 137 15.57 2.97 -4.10
CA TRP A 137 15.88 4.06 -5.02
C TRP A 137 15.96 3.59 -6.47
N SER A 138 15.25 4.29 -7.34
CA SER A 138 15.31 4.13 -8.79
C SER A 138 14.97 5.43 -9.50
N HIS A 139 15.67 5.70 -10.60
CA HIS A 139 15.34 6.77 -11.53
C HIS A 139 13.96 6.56 -12.16
N TRP A 140 13.48 5.32 -12.27
CA TRP A 140 12.19 4.99 -12.90
C TRP A 140 10.98 5.52 -12.13
N TRP A 141 11.11 5.73 -10.82
CA TRP A 141 10.11 6.45 -10.01
C TRP A 141 10.62 7.80 -9.48
N GLY A 142 11.60 8.40 -10.19
CA GLY A 142 12.03 9.78 -9.96
C GLY A 142 13.06 9.97 -8.85
N SER A 143 13.67 8.89 -8.33
CA SER A 143 14.76 9.00 -7.36
C SER A 143 16.02 9.58 -8.03
N GLN A 144 16.83 10.32 -7.27
CA GLN A 144 18.14 10.81 -7.76
C GLN A 144 19.22 9.73 -7.76
N ARG A 145 18.94 8.55 -7.21
CA ARG A 145 19.87 7.45 -7.02
C ARG A 145 19.26 6.14 -7.47
N GLU A 146 20.15 5.17 -7.60
CA GLU A 146 19.88 3.79 -7.93
C GLU A 146 20.48 2.90 -6.87
N ASP A 147 19.73 1.90 -6.40
CA ASP A 147 20.24 0.89 -5.48
C ASP A 147 19.83 -0.53 -5.90
N ARG A 148 20.39 -1.53 -5.22
CA ARG A 148 20.11 -2.94 -5.52
C ARG A 148 18.65 -3.32 -5.25
N ARG A 149 18.01 -2.69 -4.27
CA ARG A 149 16.59 -2.93 -3.95
C ARG A 149 15.71 -2.41 -5.08
N GLY A 150 16.05 -1.25 -5.62
CA GLY A 150 15.39 -0.62 -6.75
C GLY A 150 15.51 -1.48 -8.00
N GLN A 151 16.70 -2.01 -8.28
CA GLN A 151 16.89 -2.97 -9.37
C GLN A 151 16.03 -4.23 -9.19
N ALA A 152 16.08 -4.88 -8.02
CA ALA A 152 15.31 -6.09 -7.77
C ALA A 152 13.79 -5.85 -7.93
N TYR A 153 13.30 -4.70 -7.44
CA TYR A 153 11.89 -4.35 -7.59
C TYR A 153 11.53 -4.06 -9.05
N ARG A 154 12.40 -3.40 -9.83
CA ARG A 154 12.20 -3.21 -11.27
C ARG A 154 12.11 -4.53 -12.03
N ASP A 155 13.00 -5.47 -11.74
CA ASP A 155 13.01 -6.78 -12.39
C ASP A 155 11.69 -7.52 -12.13
N PHE A 156 11.17 -7.41 -10.90
CA PHE A 156 9.83 -7.88 -10.56
C PHE A 156 8.72 -7.20 -11.37
N LEU A 157 8.76 -5.87 -11.50
CA LEU A 157 7.74 -5.14 -12.26
C LEU A 157 7.77 -5.54 -13.74
N ASP A 158 8.94 -5.66 -14.34
CA ASP A 158 9.12 -6.08 -15.74
C ASP A 158 8.64 -7.52 -15.95
N GLU A 159 9.04 -8.47 -15.09
CA GLU A 159 8.60 -9.86 -15.14
C GLU A 159 7.07 -10.00 -15.10
N MET A 160 6.40 -9.15 -14.33
CA MET A 160 4.94 -9.17 -14.17
C MET A 160 4.21 -8.24 -15.15
N GLY A 161 4.93 -7.54 -16.03
CA GLY A 161 4.33 -6.60 -17.01
C GLY A 161 3.70 -5.36 -16.37
N PHE A 162 4.17 -4.92 -15.21
CA PHE A 162 3.68 -3.70 -14.56
C PHE A 162 4.27 -2.44 -15.18
N HIS A 163 3.45 -1.39 -15.22
CA HIS A 163 3.87 -0.05 -15.62
C HIS A 163 3.95 0.89 -14.41
N ILE A 164 5.03 1.66 -14.33
CA ILE A 164 5.24 2.65 -13.26
C ILE A 164 4.41 3.89 -13.57
N LEU A 165 3.64 4.34 -12.58
CA LEU A 165 2.77 5.52 -12.68
C LEU A 165 3.38 6.80 -12.07
N ASN A 166 4.52 6.68 -11.37
CA ASN A 166 5.22 7.83 -10.81
C ASN A 166 5.65 8.79 -11.95
N THR A 167 5.50 10.09 -11.71
CA THR A 167 5.88 11.14 -12.65
C THR A 167 6.64 12.23 -11.92
N GLY A 168 7.58 12.88 -12.61
CA GLY A 168 8.39 13.96 -12.03
C GLY A 168 9.44 13.42 -11.05
N SER A 169 9.96 14.32 -10.21
CA SER A 169 11.07 14.05 -9.30
C SER A 169 10.89 14.71 -7.92
N THR A 170 9.66 15.09 -7.58
CA THR A 170 9.36 15.65 -6.26
C THR A 170 9.58 14.56 -5.21
N PRO A 171 10.41 14.79 -4.18
CA PRO A 171 10.65 13.79 -3.14
C PRO A 171 9.34 13.36 -2.46
N THR A 172 9.13 12.06 -2.33
CA THR A 172 7.98 11.48 -1.60
C THR A 172 8.25 11.31 -0.11
N PHE A 173 9.51 11.49 0.31
CA PHE A 173 9.96 11.51 1.70
C PHE A 173 11.00 12.62 1.86
N GLU A 174 10.84 13.45 2.88
CA GLU A 174 11.76 14.53 3.20
C GLU A 174 11.96 14.60 4.72
N THR A 175 13.21 14.72 5.16
CA THR A 175 13.57 14.93 6.57
C THR A 175 14.71 15.94 6.65
N TYR A 176 14.65 16.83 7.64
CA TYR A 176 15.72 17.81 7.91
C TYR A 176 16.99 17.20 8.52
N ARG A 177 16.91 15.92 8.95
CA ARG A 177 18.05 15.16 9.49
C ARG A 177 18.00 13.76 8.89
N GLY A 178 18.80 13.54 7.85
CA GLY A 178 18.97 12.23 7.25
C GLY A 178 19.45 11.23 8.31
N ARG A 179 18.76 10.09 8.41
CA ARG A 179 19.31 8.88 8.99
C ARG A 179 19.36 7.84 7.89
#